data_AF-A0A8T4WME7-F1
#
_entry.id   AF-A0A8T4WME7-F1
#
_cell.length_a   1.000
_cell.length_b   1.000
_cell.length_c   1.000
_cell.angle_alpha   90.00
_cell.angle_beta   90.00
_cell.angle_gamma   90.00
#
_symmetry.space_group_name_H-M   'P 1'
#
loop_
_entity.id
_entity.type
_entity.pdbx_description
1 polymer ?
#
loop_
_entity_poly.entity_id
_entity_poly.type
_entity_poly.pdbx_seq_one_letter_code
_entity_poly.pdbx_strand_id
1 'polypeptide(L)'
;MTCTNMIGSIVNALAVVIGGLLGLIIHKRLPKYIVETTFQAIGLFTIVLGITMAIKTTHFLAMVLSLVIGSILGSILHLDTLIVSVGEFLKKKTGSKNNRFSEGFITAFLLYCMGSLTILGAIEEGL
;
A
#
# COMPACT_ATOMS: atom_id res chain seq x y z
N MET A 1 10.85 -29.68 7.08
CA MET A 1 10.89 -28.66 6.03
C MET A 1 9.92 -27.59 6.43
N THR A 2 10.48 -26.50 6.96
CA THR A 2 10.07 -25.87 8.22
C THR A 2 9.15 -24.67 8.02
N CYS A 3 8.41 -24.33 9.08
CA CYS A 3 7.58 -23.13 9.29
C CYS A 3 8.33 -21.78 9.17
N THR A 4 9.42 -21.72 8.41
CA THR A 4 10.25 -20.53 8.17
C THR A 4 9.64 -19.57 7.15
N ASN A 5 8.72 -20.00 6.28
CA ASN A 5 8.14 -19.13 5.24
C ASN A 5 7.29 -17.98 5.82
N MET A 6 6.47 -18.20 6.84
CA MET A 6 5.64 -17.13 7.42
C MET A 6 6.42 -16.11 8.25
N ILE A 7 7.69 -16.39 8.59
CA ILE A 7 8.52 -15.46 9.37
C ILE A 7 8.75 -14.18 8.56
N GLY A 8 8.89 -14.26 7.24
CA GLY A 8 9.08 -13.10 6.36
C GLY A 8 7.90 -12.12 6.41
N SER A 9 6.68 -12.60 6.19
CA SER A 9 5.45 -11.78 6.27
C SER A 9 5.23 -11.19 7.65
N ILE A 10 5.50 -11.96 8.71
CA ILE A 10 5.39 -11.47 10.09
C ILE A 10 6.42 -10.36 10.34
N VAL A 11 7.67 -10.55 9.92
CA VAL A 11 8.73 -9.53 10.05
C VAL A 11 8.39 -8.29 9.23
N ASN A 12 7.86 -8.44 8.01
CA ASN A 12 7.42 -7.33 7.18
C ASN A 12 6.29 -6.53 7.85
N ALA A 13 5.26 -7.22 8.35
CA ALA A 13 4.17 -6.57 9.07
C ALA A 13 4.67 -5.83 10.33
N LEU A 14 5.54 -6.46 11.11
CA LEU A 14 6.16 -5.82 12.27
C LEU A 14 7.02 -4.61 11.89
N ALA A 15 7.77 -4.70 10.80
CA ALA A 15 8.58 -3.58 10.30
C ALA A 15 7.70 -2.39 9.89
N VAL A 16 6.57 -2.62 9.23
CA VAL A 16 5.60 -1.56 8.89
C VAL A 16 5.01 -0.93 10.16
N VAL A 17 4.63 -1.75 11.15
CA VAL A 17 4.08 -1.24 12.42
C VAL A 17 5.12 -0.42 13.19
N ILE A 18 6.33 -0.97 13.38
CA ILE A 18 7.41 -0.30 14.12
C ILE A 18 7.86 0.96 13.37
N GLY A 19 8.06 0.87 12.05
CA GLY A 19 8.42 2.00 11.20
C GLY A 19 7.36 3.10 11.22
N GLY A 20 6.08 2.73 11.18
CA GLY A 20 4.96 3.67 11.32
C GLY A 20 4.96 4.38 12.67
N LEU A 21 5.14 3.63 13.77
CA LEU A 21 5.23 4.20 15.13
C LEU A 21 6.42 5.14 15.30
N LEU A 22 7.61 4.73 14.85
CA LEU A 22 8.80 5.59 14.84
C LEU A 22 8.58 6.83 13.97
N GLY A 23 7.94 6.65 12.82
CA GLY A 23 7.51 7.72 11.92
C GLY A 23 6.65 8.74 12.66
N LEU A 24 5.66 8.32 13.47
CA LEU A 24 4.84 9.23 14.26
C LEU A 24 5.63 10.01 15.32
N ILE A 25 6.68 9.42 15.89
CA ILE A 25 7.53 10.12 16.88
C ILE A 25 8.41 11.17 16.19
N ILE A 26 8.95 10.84 15.01
CA ILE A 26 9.97 11.63 14.32
C ILE A 26 9.35 12.61 13.30
N HIS A 27 8.08 12.42 12.89
CA HIS A 27 7.45 13.18 11.79
C HIS A 27 7.59 14.69 11.97
N LYS A 28 7.53 15.17 13.22
CA LYS A 28 7.55 16.60 13.54
C LYS A 28 8.91 17.26 13.28
N ARG A 29 9.97 16.44 13.13
CA ARG A 29 11.34 16.87 12.80
C ARG A 29 11.72 16.66 11.34
N LEU A 30 10.88 16.00 10.54
CA LEU A 30 11.17 15.74 9.13
C LEU A 30 10.85 16.97 8.26
N PRO A 31 11.81 17.49 7.49
CA PRO A 31 11.56 18.52 6.50
C PRO A 31 10.58 18.02 5.43
N LYS A 32 9.66 18.89 4.99
CA LYS A 32 8.65 18.54 3.98
C LYS A 32 9.25 18.01 2.67
N TYR A 33 10.38 18.57 2.23
CA TYR A 33 11.04 18.13 1.01
C TYR A 33 11.54 16.68 1.09
N ILE A 34 12.00 16.21 2.26
CA ILE A 34 12.44 14.82 2.43
C ILE A 34 11.26 13.87 2.24
N VAL A 35 10.12 14.21 2.84
CA VAL A 35 8.90 13.42 2.67
C VAL A 35 8.52 13.39 1.19
N GLU A 36 8.39 14.55 0.55
CA GLU A 36 7.99 14.63 -0.86
C GLU A 36 8.94 13.88 -1.80
N THR A 37 10.26 14.05 -1.67
CA THR A 37 11.24 13.33 -2.48
C THR A 37 11.19 11.83 -2.23
N THR A 38 10.96 11.39 -0.99
CA THR A 38 10.79 9.96 -0.67
C THR A 38 9.57 9.38 -1.37
N PHE A 39 8.44 10.09 -1.34
CA PHE A 39 7.22 9.68 -2.05
C PHE A 39 7.44 9.60 -3.56
N GLN A 40 8.13 10.57 -4.16
CA GLN A 40 8.49 10.55 -5.57
C GLN A 40 9.38 9.36 -5.92
N ALA A 41 10.39 9.07 -5.09
CA ALA A 41 11.29 7.93 -5.28
C ALA A 41 10.53 6.58 -5.20
N ILE A 42 9.65 6.42 -4.21
CA ILE A 42 8.81 5.21 -4.07
C ILE A 42 7.87 5.05 -5.27
N GLY A 43 7.25 6.14 -5.73
CA GLY A 43 6.40 6.12 -6.92
C GLY A 43 7.14 5.71 -8.18
N LEU A 44 8.33 6.29 -8.41
CA LEU A 44 9.18 5.94 -9.54
C LEU A 44 9.63 4.47 -9.48
N PHE A 45 10.07 4.01 -8.31
CA PHE A 45 10.43 2.62 -8.08
C PHE A 45 9.27 1.67 -8.38
N THR A 46 8.05 2.00 -7.93
CA THR A 46 6.85 1.19 -8.16
C THR A 46 6.52 1.05 -9.65
N ILE A 47 6.68 2.11 -10.43
CA ILE A 47 6.51 2.07 -11.89
C ILE A 47 7.54 1.13 -12.52
N VAL A 48 8.82 1.28 -12.17
CA VAL A 48 9.91 0.44 -12.69
C VAL A 48 9.69 -1.03 -12.34
N LEU A 49 9.27 -1.32 -11.10
CA LEU A 49 8.95 -2.67 -10.64
C LEU A 49 7.80 -3.26 -11.45
N GLY A 50 6.70 -2.51 -11.61
CA GLY A 50 5.53 -2.93 -12.38
C GLY A 50 5.87 -3.24 -13.85
N ILE A 51 6.66 -2.39 -14.50
CA ILE A 51 7.13 -2.61 -15.88
C ILE A 51 8.00 -3.87 -15.96
N THR A 52 8.94 -4.04 -15.03
CA THR A 52 9.84 -5.21 -15.01
C THR A 52 9.05 -6.50 -14.84
N MET A 53 8.02 -6.50 -13.99
CA MET A 53 7.13 -7.65 -13.80
C MET A 53 6.25 -7.91 -15.01
N ALA A 54 5.72 -6.86 -15.63
CA ALA A 54 4.89 -6.97 -16.82
C ALA A 54 5.66 -7.61 -17.99
N ILE A 55 6.92 -7.19 -18.19
CA ILE A 55 7.78 -7.73 -19.26
C ILE A 55 8.17 -9.19 -19.00
N LYS A 56 8.38 -9.58 -17.74
CA LYS A 56 8.73 -10.96 -17.37
C LYS A 56 7.55 -11.94 -17.44
N THR A 57 6.32 -11.46 -17.58
CA THR A 57 5.15 -12.33 -17.57
C THR A 57 5.12 -13.24 -18.80
N THR A 58 4.78 -14.50 -18.60
CA THR A 58 4.56 -15.48 -19.69
C THR A 58 3.09 -15.58 -20.10
N HIS A 59 2.17 -15.18 -19.21
CA HIS A 59 0.71 -15.31 -19.39
C HIS A 59 0.02 -13.95 -19.58
N PHE A 60 0.35 -13.25 -20.68
CA PHE A 60 -0.19 -11.91 -20.97
C PHE A 60 -1.72 -11.83 -21.00
N LEU A 61 -2.40 -12.85 -21.56
CA LEU A 61 -3.86 -12.86 -21.62
C LEU A 61 -4.49 -12.92 -20.23
N ALA A 62 -3.93 -13.74 -19.34
CA ALA A 62 -4.40 -13.85 -17.95
C ALA A 62 -4.21 -12.53 -17.21
N MET A 63 -3.06 -11.88 -17.36
CA MET A 63 -2.79 -10.55 -16.79
C MET A 63 -3.83 -9.52 -17.24
N VAL A 64 -4.07 -9.38 -18.55
CA VAL A 64 -5.03 -8.40 -19.08
C VAL A 64 -6.44 -8.70 -18.59
N LEU A 65 -6.86 -9.97 -18.60
CA LEU A 65 -8.18 -10.35 -18.08
C LEU A 65 -8.32 -10.04 -16.59
N SER A 66 -7.32 -10.34 -15.77
CA SER A 66 -7.32 -10.00 -14.35
C SER A 66 -7.42 -8.49 -14.11
N LEU A 67 -6.72 -7.68 -14.91
CA LEU A 67 -6.80 -6.22 -14.83
C LEU A 67 -8.18 -5.69 -15.22
N VAL A 68 -8.75 -6.17 -16.33
CA VAL A 68 -10.07 -5.74 -16.80
C VAL A 68 -11.17 -6.16 -15.82
N ILE A 69 -11.17 -7.42 -15.39
CA ILE A 69 -12.18 -7.92 -14.44
C ILE A 69 -12.02 -7.22 -13.09
N GLY A 70 -10.80 -7.09 -12.59
CA GLY A 70 -10.52 -6.42 -11.31
C GLY A 70 -10.93 -4.94 -11.32
N SER A 71 -10.66 -4.22 -12.41
CA SER A 71 -11.07 -2.80 -12.55
C SER A 71 -12.58 -2.63 -12.64
N ILE A 72 -13.28 -3.47 -13.42
CA ILE A 72 -14.75 -3.43 -13.52
C ILE A 72 -15.37 -3.74 -12.14
N LEU A 73 -14.93 -4.81 -11.49
CA LEU A 73 -15.43 -5.17 -10.16
C LEU A 73 -15.12 -4.08 -9.14
N GLY A 74 -13.91 -3.52 -9.15
CA GLY A 74 -13.52 -2.43 -8.27
C GLY A 74 -14.36 -1.16 -8.47
N SER A 75 -14.67 -0.81 -9.72
CA SER A 75 -15.56 0.30 -10.05
C SER A 75 -17.00 0.06 -9.61
N ILE A 76 -17.56 -1.14 -9.84
CA ILE A 76 -18.93 -1.49 -9.40
C ILE A 76 -19.05 -1.42 -7.88
N LEU A 77 -18.03 -1.92 -7.16
CA LEU A 77 -17.96 -1.87 -5.71
C LEU A 77 -17.67 -0.46 -5.16
N HIS A 78 -17.37 0.52 -6.03
CA HIS A 78 -16.99 1.87 -5.65
C HIS A 78 -15.89 1.89 -4.57
N LEU A 79 -14.82 1.09 -4.78
CA LEU A 79 -13.73 0.93 -3.80
C LEU A 79 -13.09 2.28 -3.41
N ASP A 80 -13.03 3.24 -4.34
CA ASP A 80 -12.57 4.60 -4.07
C ASP A 80 -13.41 5.28 -2.98
N THR A 81 -14.73 5.31 -3.18
CA THR A 81 -15.70 5.87 -2.21
C THR A 81 -15.66 5.13 -0.88
N LEU A 82 -15.47 3.81 -0.89
CA LEU A 82 -15.36 3.02 0.34
C LEU A 82 -14.12 3.44 1.15
N ILE A 83 -12.96 3.58 0.52
CA ILE A 83 -11.72 3.99 1.20
C ILE A 83 -11.88 5.40 1.79
N VAL A 84 -12.46 6.33 1.04
CA VAL A 84 -12.77 7.70 1.53
C VAL A 84 -13.74 7.65 2.70
N SER A 85 -14.80 6.86 2.60
CA SER A 85 -15.84 6.73 3.64
C SER A 85 -15.29 6.12 4.93
N VAL A 86 -14.39 5.13 4.81
CA VAL A 86 -13.68 4.55 5.97
C VAL A 86 -12.79 5.61 6.64
N GLY A 87 -12.09 6.43 5.85
CA GLY A 87 -11.30 7.55 6.36
C GLY A 87 -12.13 8.56 7.15
N GLU A 88 -13.27 8.99 6.62
CA GLU A 88 -14.20 9.90 7.31
C GLU A 88 -14.84 9.26 8.54
N PHE A 89 -15.21 7.97 8.46
CA PHE A 89 -15.71 7.22 9.62
C PHE A 89 -14.68 7.19 10.76
N LEU A 90 -13.42 6.90 10.45
CA LEU A 90 -12.33 6.89 11.42
C LEU A 90 -12.05 8.30 11.97
N LYS A 91 -12.09 9.34 11.14
CA LYS A 91 -11.95 10.73 11.57
C LYS A 91 -13.02 11.11 12.59
N LYS A 92 -14.28 10.76 12.31
CA LYS A 92 -15.42 11.01 13.20
C LYS A 92 -15.28 10.23 14.51
N LYS A 93 -14.90 8.95 14.43
CA LYS A 93 -14.71 8.07 15.60
C LYS A 93 -13.55 8.51 16.50
N THR A 94 -12.48 9.05 15.92
CA THR A 94 -11.31 9.55 16.67
C THR A 94 -11.48 10.99 17.17
N GLY A 95 -12.55 11.70 16.77
CA GLY A 95 -12.78 13.09 17.16
C GLY A 95 -11.76 14.08 16.59
N SER A 96 -11.03 13.69 15.54
CA SER A 96 -9.95 14.50 14.98
C SER A 96 -10.50 15.73 14.27
N LYS A 97 -10.05 16.93 14.71
CA LYS A 97 -10.37 18.21 14.05
C LYS A 97 -9.46 18.51 12.85
N ASN A 98 -8.54 17.62 12.50
CA ASN A 98 -7.60 17.84 11.42
C ASN A 98 -8.28 17.61 10.05
N ASN A 99 -8.38 18.67 9.24
CA ASN A 99 -8.95 18.59 7.90
C ASN A 99 -8.18 17.66 6.97
N ARG A 100 -6.91 17.37 7.26
CA ARG A 100 -6.04 16.50 6.44
C ARG A 100 -5.98 15.05 6.94
N PHE A 101 -6.77 14.68 7.95
CA PHE A 101 -6.75 13.32 8.50
C PHE A 101 -7.08 12.26 7.44
N SER A 102 -8.16 12.46 6.70
CA SER A 102 -8.62 11.51 5.68
C SER A 102 -7.63 11.40 4.52
N GLU A 103 -7.08 12.53 4.06
CA GLU A 103 -6.03 12.58 3.04
C GLU A 103 -4.77 11.79 3.48
N GLY A 104 -4.33 11.98 4.73
CA GLY A 104 -3.21 11.25 5.30
C GLY A 104 -3.49 9.75 5.45
N PHE A 105 -4.71 9.38 5.86
CA PHE A 105 -5.14 7.98 5.96
C PHE A 105 -5.14 7.29 4.58
N ILE A 106 -5.77 7.91 3.58
CA ILE A 106 -5.82 7.37 2.21
C ILE A 106 -4.40 7.21 1.67
N THR A 107 -3.56 8.23 1.84
CA THR A 107 -2.17 8.20 1.40
C THR A 107 -1.40 7.04 2.04
N ALA A 108 -1.50 6.86 3.36
CA ALA A 108 -0.84 5.76 4.06
C ALA A 108 -1.39 4.39 3.65
N PHE A 109 -2.71 4.26 3.49
CA PHE A 109 -3.35 3.01 3.07
C PHE A 109 -2.88 2.58 1.67
N LEU A 110 -2.84 3.53 0.73
CA LEU A 110 -2.39 3.26 -0.64
C LEU A 110 -0.91 2.83 -0.68
N LEU A 111 -0.06 3.45 0.12
CA LEU A 111 1.36 3.11 0.16
C LEU A 111 1.66 1.76 0.81
N TYR A 112 1.07 1.49 1.98
CA TYR A 112 1.48 0.37 2.83
C TYR A 112 0.55 -0.85 2.71
N CYS A 113 -0.75 -0.64 2.54
CA CYS A 113 -1.72 -1.74 2.52
C CYS A 113 -2.03 -2.20 1.09
N MET A 114 -2.22 -1.26 0.16
CA MET A 114 -2.45 -1.55 -1.26
C MET A 114 -1.15 -1.70 -2.08
N GLY A 115 0.01 -1.60 -1.43
CA GLY A 115 1.31 -1.75 -2.08
C GLY A 115 1.48 -3.11 -2.75
N SER A 116 2.00 -3.12 -3.98
CA SER A 116 2.24 -4.33 -4.78
C SER A 116 3.18 -5.32 -4.10
N LEU A 117 4.13 -4.83 -3.31
CA LEU A 117 5.09 -5.64 -2.57
C LEU A 117 4.44 -6.49 -1.48
N THR A 118 3.35 -6.03 -0.88
CA THR A 118 2.64 -6.79 0.16
C THR A 118 2.01 -8.05 -0.42
N ILE A 119 1.43 -7.93 -1.62
CA ILE A 119 0.83 -9.06 -2.34
C ILE A 119 1.93 -9.97 -2.90
N LEU A 120 2.98 -9.39 -3.49
CA LEU A 120 4.08 -10.16 -4.05
C LEU A 120 4.79 -11.00 -2.98
N GLY A 121 5.11 -10.42 -1.83
CA GLY A 121 5.77 -11.14 -0.74
C GLY A 121 4.92 -12.32 -0.25
N ALA A 122 3.61 -12.15 -0.15
CA ALA A 122 2.70 -13.24 0.21
C ALA A 122 2.66 -14.37 -0.84
N ILE A 123 2.76 -14.03 -2.13
CA ILE A 123 2.81 -15.03 -3.22
C ILE A 123 4.17 -15.76 -3.21
N GLU A 124 5.28 -15.04 -3.08
CA GLU A 124 6.63 -15.62 -3.04
C GLU A 124 6.85 -16.49 -1.80
N GLU A 125 6.25 -16.17 -0.66
CA GLU A 125 6.28 -17.01 0.54
C GLU A 125 5.32 -18.22 0.47
N GLY A 126 4.31 -18.16 -0.39
CA GLY A 126 3.36 -19.25 -0.60
C GLY A 126 3.82 -20.31 -1.61
N LEU A 127 4.78 -19.95 -2.48
CA LEU A 127 5.38 -20.81 -3.50
C LEU A 127 6.60 -21.56 -2.95
#